data_AF-A0A252AZ37-F1
#
_entry.id   AF-A0A252AZ37-F1
#
_cell.length_a   1.000
_cell.length_b   1.000
_cell.length_c   1.000
_cell.angle_alpha   90.00
_cell.angle_beta   90.00
_cell.angle_gamma   90.00
#
_symmetry.space_group_name_H-M   'P 1'
#
loop_
_entity.id
_entity.type
_entity.pdbx_description
1 polymer ?
#
loop_
_entity_poly.entity_id
_entity_poly.type
_entity_poly.pdbx_seq_one_letter_code
_entity_poly.pdbx_strand_id
1 'polypeptide(L)' 'MSVLLTQPATPPSPCTGESEAKRQQILAGAKVVFADHGFEGASMSAIARQAGVSKGTLYNYFTNKADL' A
#
# COMPACT_ATOMS: atom_id res chain seq x y z
N MET A 1 -1.30 -22.95 -12.73
CA MET A 1 -0.51 -21.76 -13.10
C MET A 1 -0.42 -20.87 -11.88
N SER A 2 0.80 -20.71 -11.37
CA SER A 2 1.12 -20.08 -10.10
C SER A 2 1.11 -18.56 -10.21
N VAL A 3 0.47 -17.87 -9.26
CA VAL A 3 1.06 -16.75 -8.50
C VAL A 3 0.23 -16.54 -7.24
N LEU A 4 0.56 -17.31 -6.21
CA LEU A 4 0.17 -16.98 -4.85
C LEU A 4 1.09 -15.83 -4.40
N LEU A 5 0.66 -14.57 -4.56
CA LEU A 5 1.33 -13.46 -3.89
C LEU A 5 1.02 -13.54 -2.39
N THR A 6 1.86 -14.31 -1.71
CA THR A 6 2.10 -14.18 -0.28
C THR A 6 2.59 -12.75 -0.03
N GLN A 7 1.89 -11.98 0.80
CA GLN A 7 2.47 -11.43 2.04
C GLN A 7 1.36 -11.20 3.08
N PRO A 8 1.39 -11.90 4.23
CA PRO A 8 0.70 -11.50 5.43
C PRO A 8 1.55 -10.41 6.12
N ALA A 9 1.02 -9.20 6.27
CA ALA A 9 1.65 -8.19 7.11
C ALA A 9 0.67 -7.76 8.20
N THR A 10 0.64 -8.59 9.23
CA THR A 10 0.05 -8.30 10.54
C THR A 10 0.64 -7.00 11.10
N PRO A 11 -0.18 -6.10 11.67
CA PRO A 11 0.24 -4.76 12.08
C PRO A 11 1.17 -4.80 13.31
N PRO A 12 2.29 -4.05 13.32
CA PRO A 12 2.99 -3.75 14.56
C PRO A 12 2.18 -2.74 15.39
N SER A 13 2.11 -3.01 16.69
CA SER A 13 1.35 -2.27 17.70
C SER A 13 1.84 -0.83 17.94
N PRO A 14 1.01 0.04 18.56
CA PRO A 14 1.28 1.45 18.80
C PRO A 14 2.37 1.71 19.83
N CYS A 15 3.50 2.27 19.40
CA CYS A 15 4.43 3.02 20.25
C CYS A 15 5.11 4.08 19.38
N THR A 16 4.38 5.15 19.06
CA THR A 16 4.91 6.44 18.52
C THR A 16 5.59 6.43 17.13
N GLY A 17 5.83 5.27 16.50
CA GLY A 17 6.35 5.10 15.12
C GLY A 17 5.36 4.53 14.11
N GLU A 18 4.06 4.48 14.45
CA GLU A 18 3.02 3.78 13.66
C GLU A 18 2.77 4.37 12.27
N SER A 19 2.91 5.69 12.16
CA SER A 19 2.67 6.44 10.93
C SER A 19 3.65 6.03 9.84
N GLU A 20 4.93 5.86 10.19
CA GLU A 20 5.96 5.39 9.25
C GLU A 20 5.78 3.92 8.87
N ALA A 21 5.42 3.06 9.82
CA ALA A 21 5.16 1.65 9.53
C ALA A 21 3.98 1.48 8.55
N LYS A 22 2.87 2.22 8.77
CA LYS A 22 1.74 2.26 7.83
C LYS A 22 2.17 2.81 6.47
N ARG A 23 2.94 3.90 6.45
CA ARG A 23 3.43 4.52 5.22
C ARG A 23 4.29 3.55 4.41
N GLN A 24 5.21 2.85 5.06
CA GLN A 24 6.07 1.84 4.41
C GLN A 24 5.25 0.65 3.90
N GLN A 25 4.22 0.21 4.63
CA GLN A 25 3.29 -0.82 4.17
C GLN A 25 2.57 -0.39 2.88
N ILE A 26 2.12 0.87 2.82
CA ILE A 26 1.48 1.44 1.62
C ILE A 26 2.47 1.50 0.46
N LEU A 27 3.70 1.99 0.68
CA LEU A 27 4.75 2.06 -0.34
C LEU A 27 5.16 0.67 -0.85
N ALA A 28 5.22 -0.34 0.01
CA ALA A 28 5.49 -1.71 -0.39
C ALA A 28 4.40 -2.26 -1.31
N GLY A 29 3.12 -2.04 -0.96
CA GLY A 29 1.99 -2.40 -1.83
C GLY A 29 2.00 -1.61 -3.14
N ALA A 30 2.31 -0.31 -3.08
CA ALA A 30 2.39 0.57 -4.24
C ALA A 30 3.45 0.07 -5.23
N LYS A 31 4.66 -0.27 -4.77
CA LYS A 31 5.73 -0.82 -5.61
C LYS A 31 5.29 -2.05 -6.39
N VAL A 32 4.53 -2.96 -5.76
CA VAL A 32 4.04 -4.16 -6.43
C VAL A 32 3.01 -3.80 -7.51
N VAL A 33 2.06 -2.91 -7.20
CA VAL A 33 1.06 -2.46 -8.18
C VAL A 33 1.71 -1.69 -9.34
N PHE A 34 2.70 -0.84 -9.04
CA PHE A 34 3.45 -0.12 -10.07
C PHE A 34 4.28 -1.08 -10.95
N ALA A 35 4.84 -2.14 -10.39
CA ALA A 35 5.59 -3.14 -11.14
C ALA A 35 4.69 -4.01 -12.03
N ASP A 36 3.47 -4.34 -11.56
CA ASP A 36 2.54 -5.21 -12.29
C ASP A 36 1.71 -4.45 -13.35
N HIS A 37 1.20 -3.28 -13.01
CA HIS A 37 0.27 -2.51 -13.85
C HIS A 37 0.88 -1.23 -14.47
N GLY A 38 2.12 -0.87 -14.11
CA GLY A 38 2.73 0.40 -14.52
C GLY A 38 2.12 1.62 -13.82
N PHE A 39 2.71 2.80 -14.04
CA PHE A 39 2.26 4.05 -13.42
C PHE A 39 0.87 4.54 -13.90
N GLU A 40 0.48 4.16 -15.11
CA GLU A 40 -0.83 4.49 -15.67
C GLU A 40 -1.94 3.56 -15.15
N GLY A 41 -1.65 2.26 -15.00
CA GLY A 41 -2.60 1.28 -14.46
C GLY A 41 -2.70 1.29 -12.93
N ALA A 42 -1.68 1.79 -12.23
CA ALA A 42 -1.69 1.90 -10.79
C ALA A 42 -2.69 2.96 -10.31
N SER A 43 -3.72 2.49 -9.61
CA SER A 43 -4.73 3.34 -8.99
C SER A 43 -4.60 3.31 -7.47
N MET A 44 -4.90 4.41 -6.79
CA MET A 44 -4.90 4.48 -5.33
C MET A 44 -5.79 3.40 -4.68
N SER A 45 -6.91 3.05 -5.32
CA SER A 45 -7.77 1.95 -4.86
C SER A 45 -7.10 0.58 -4.98
N ALA A 46 -6.30 0.35 -6.03
CA ALA A 46 -5.54 -0.89 -6.21
C ALA A 46 -4.42 -0.98 -5.17
N ILE A 47 -3.72 0.14 -4.92
CA ILE A 47 -2.64 0.23 -3.92
C ILE A 47 -3.19 0.02 -2.51
N ALA A 48 -4.33 0.62 -2.17
CA ALA A 48 -4.99 0.40 -0.89
C ALA A 48 -5.36 -1.08 -0.68
N ARG A 49 -5.93 -1.73 -1.70
CA ARG A 49 -6.24 -3.17 -1.66
C ARG A 49 -4.97 -4.02 -1.53
N GLN A 50 -3.91 -3.67 -2.25
CA GLN A 50 -2.64 -4.40 -2.22
C GLN A 50 -1.92 -4.26 -0.89
N ALA A 51 -1.90 -3.04 -0.33
CA ALA A 51 -1.29 -2.76 0.97
C ALA A 51 -2.18 -3.21 2.15
N GLY A 52 -3.39 -3.68 1.90
CA GLY A 52 -4.31 -4.11 2.97
C GLY A 52 -4.77 -2.96 3.87
N VAL A 53 -4.85 -1.74 3.34
CA VAL A 53 -5.30 -0.55 4.09
C VAL A 53 -6.64 -0.04 3.57
N SER A 54 -7.42 0.57 4.47
CA SER A 54 -8.66 1.25 4.10
C SER A 54 -8.38 2.48 3.24
N LYS A 55 -9.25 2.77 2.26
CA LYS A 55 -9.14 3.99 1.43
C LYS A 55 -9.02 5.26 2.28
N GLY A 56 -9.78 5.37 3.38
CA GLY A 56 -9.70 6.52 4.29
C GLY A 56 -8.35 6.66 4.97
N THR A 57 -7.72 5.54 5.37
CA THR A 57 -6.35 5.55 5.90
C THR A 57 -5.37 5.93 4.79
N LEU A 58 -5.50 5.39 3.59
CA LEU A 58 -4.65 5.76 2.45
C LEU A 58 -4.70 7.27 2.18
N TYR A 59 -5.91 7.85 2.07
CA TYR A 59 -6.09 9.29 1.84
C TYR A 59 -5.54 10.17 2.97
N ASN A 60 -5.39 9.63 4.18
CA ASN A 60 -4.76 10.34 5.30
C ASN A 60 -3.24 10.44 5.17
N TYR A 61 -2.60 9.55 4.40
CA TYR A 61 -1.15 9.55 4.16
C TYR A 61 -0.77 10.03 2.76
N PHE A 62 -1.53 9.62 1.75
CA PHE A 62 -1.28 9.87 0.34
C PHE A 62 -2.60 10.26 -0.32
N THR A 63 -2.71 11.49 -0.82
CA THR A 63 -3.95 11.99 -1.43
C THR A 63 -4.01 11.68 -2.92
N ASN A 64 -2.87 11.45 -3.57
CA ASN A 64 -2.77 11.22 -5.01
C ASN A 64 -1.71 10.18 -5.37
N LYS A 65 -1.85 9.60 -6.57
CA LYS A 65 -0.83 8.75 -7.21
C LYS A 65 0.57 9.37 -7.22
N ALA A 66 0.67 10.69 -7.37
CA ALA A 66 1.94 11.41 -7.46
C ALA A 66 2.71 11.48 -6.13
N ASP A 67 2.05 11.18 -5.01
CA ASP A 67 2.64 11.23 -3.67
C ASP A 67 3.28 9.87 -3.26
N LEU A 68 3.03 8.81 -4.05
CA LEU A 68 3.45 7.43 -3.82
C LEU A 68 4.81 7.09 -4.42
#